data_AF-A0A8T1RTX3-F1
#
_entry.id   AF-A0A8T1RTX3-F1
#
_cell.length_a   1.000
_cell.length_b   1.000
_cell.length_c   1.000
_cell.angle_alpha   90.00
_cell.angle_beta   90.00
_cell.angle_gamma   90.00
#
_symmetry.space_group_name_H-M   'P 1'
#
loop_
_entity.id
_entity.type
_entity.pdbx_description
1 polymer ?
#
loop_
_entity_poly.entity_id
_entity_poly.type
_entity_poly.pdbx_seq_one_letter_code
_entity_poly.pdbx_strand_id
1 'polypeptide(L)'
;MQRKWVQLAQLLLSRGTAGWDRGKGGTMAGFTVRSVLVTGANRGIGLGLAKQFLGKSNPPEWVFATCRDPEGARAQELKTLASRHPNLVIVAL
;
A
#
# COMPACT_ATOMS: atom_id res chain seq x y z
N MET A 1 6.87 -5.71 -48.87
CA MET A 1 7.22 -7.09 -48.43
C MET A 1 7.76 -7.15 -46.99
N GLN A 2 7.33 -6.27 -46.08
CA GLN A 2 7.80 -6.24 -44.66
C GLN A 2 6.66 -6.09 -43.63
N ARG A 3 5.39 -5.98 -44.05
CA ARG A 3 4.26 -5.76 -43.12
C ARG A 3 3.56 -7.03 -42.65
N LYS A 4 3.70 -8.15 -43.40
CA LYS A 4 3.07 -9.44 -43.05
C LYS A 4 3.71 -10.08 -41.82
N TRP A 5 5.03 -9.95 -41.65
CA TRP A 5 5.76 -10.53 -40.52
C TRP A 5 5.43 -9.85 -39.18
N VAL A 6 5.20 -8.53 -39.18
CA VAL A 6 4.81 -7.78 -37.98
C VAL A 6 3.45 -8.26 -37.46
N GLN A 7 2.49 -8.49 -38.36
CA GLN A 7 1.16 -8.98 -37.99
C GLN A 7 1.20 -10.44 -37.50
N LEU A 8 2.09 -11.26 -38.08
CA LEU A 8 2.31 -12.64 -37.62
C LEU A 8 2.95 -12.69 -36.22
N ALA A 9 3.91 -11.81 -35.94
CA ALA A 9 4.53 -11.67 -34.62
C ALA A 9 3.52 -11.21 -33.56
N GLN A 10 2.62 -10.28 -33.92
CA GLN A 10 1.58 -9.80 -33.01
C GLN A 10 0.50 -10.86 -32.73
N LEU A 11 0.20 -11.72 -33.70
CA LEU A 11 -0.72 -12.86 -33.53
C LEU A 11 -0.10 -13.98 -32.67
N LEU A 12 1.21 -14.22 -32.79
CA LEU A 12 1.93 -15.21 -31.98
C LEU A 12 2.12 -14.74 -30.53
N LEU A 13 2.35 -13.44 -30.30
CA LEU A 13 2.38 -12.85 -28.96
C LEU A 13 0.99 -12.84 -28.28
N SER A 14 -0.10 -12.79 -29.06
CA SER A 14 -1.48 -12.75 -28.52
C SER A 14 -2.07 -14.12 -28.19
N ARG A 15 -1.39 -15.23 -28.50
CA ARG A 15 -1.91 -16.60 -28.32
C ARG A 15 -1.24 -17.42 -27.21
N GLY A 16 -0.41 -16.78 -26.37
CA GLY A 16 0.38 -17.48 -25.37
C GLY A 16 0.42 -16.81 -23.99
N THR A 17 -0.72 -16.73 -23.30
CA THR A 17 -0.77 -16.97 -21.85
C THR A 17 -2.13 -17.57 -21.51
N ALA A 18 -2.24 -18.88 -21.74
CA ALA A 18 -3.18 -19.69 -20.98
C ALA A 18 -2.97 -19.38 -19.50
N GLY A 19 -4.06 -19.19 -18.77
CA GLY A 19 -4.08 -18.78 -17.37
C GLY A 19 -2.99 -19.47 -16.57
N TRP A 20 -1.99 -18.68 -16.20
CA TRP A 20 -1.00 -19.09 -15.22
C TRP A 20 -1.71 -18.96 -13.87
N ASP A 21 -2.38 -20.04 -13.45
CA ASP A 21 -2.80 -20.26 -12.07
C ASP A 21 -1.53 -20.35 -11.24
N ARG A 22 -1.01 -19.16 -10.90
CA ARG A 22 0.18 -19.00 -10.08
C ARG A 22 -0.23 -19.39 -8.67
N GLY A 23 -0.09 -20.69 -8.40
CA GLY A 23 0.13 -21.26 -7.09
C GLY A 23 -0.84 -20.76 -6.02
N LYS A 24 -1.63 -21.68 -5.49
CA LYS A 24 -1.93 -21.70 -4.07
C LYS A 24 -0.60 -21.69 -3.27
N GLY A 25 0.06 -20.54 -3.18
CA GLY A 25 0.89 -20.23 -2.05
C GLY A 25 -0.06 -20.30 -0.88
N GLY A 26 0.13 -21.30 -0.02
CA GLY A 26 -0.66 -21.45 1.19
C GLY A 26 -0.83 -20.07 1.79
N THR A 27 -2.08 -19.65 1.96
CA THR A 27 -2.40 -18.39 2.60
C THR A 27 -1.71 -18.45 3.94
N MET A 28 -0.54 -17.80 4.08
CA MET A 28 0.00 -17.47 5.39
C MET A 28 -1.19 -16.85 6.09
N ALA A 29 -1.73 -17.51 7.11
CA ALA A 29 -2.94 -17.07 7.79
C ALA A 29 -2.69 -15.61 8.16
N GLY A 30 -3.27 -14.71 7.35
CA GLY A 30 -2.84 -13.33 7.32
C GLY A 30 -3.30 -12.73 8.62
N PHE A 31 -2.39 -12.13 9.37
CA PHE A 31 -2.78 -11.34 10.52
C PHE A 31 -3.65 -10.18 10.03
N THR A 32 -4.96 -10.35 10.18
CA THR A 32 -5.99 -9.41 9.75
C THR A 32 -6.31 -8.49 10.90
N VAL A 33 -5.64 -7.33 10.90
CA VAL A 33 -5.96 -6.26 11.84
C VAL A 33 -6.88 -5.29 11.15
N ARG A 34 -8.06 -5.07 11.74
CA ARG A 34 -8.99 -4.06 11.24
C ARG A 34 -8.54 -2.65 11.58
N SER A 35 -7.99 -2.43 12.77
CA SER A 35 -7.59 -1.10 13.23
C SER A 35 -6.29 -1.12 14.02
N VAL A 36 -5.42 -0.14 13.77
CA VAL A 36 -4.13 0.02 14.46
C VAL A 36 -4.00 1.42 15.03
N LEU A 37 -3.49 1.56 16.25
CA LEU A 37 -3.06 2.82 16.84
C LEU A 37 -1.53 2.86 16.92
N VAL A 38 -0.92 3.90 16.37
CA VAL A 38 0.54 4.10 16.42
C VAL A 38 0.87 5.34 17.22
N THR A 39 1.65 5.17 18.29
CA THR A 39 2.12 6.26 19.15
C THR A 39 3.37 6.93 18.60
N GLY A 40 3.45 8.26 18.66
CA GLY A 40 4.63 9.00 18.18
C GLY A 40 4.84 8.85 16.67
N ALA A 41 3.74 8.85 15.90
CA ALA A 41 3.72 8.51 14.48
C ALA A 41 4.13 9.65 13.54
N ASN A 42 4.50 10.82 14.08
CA ASN A 42 4.90 11.97 13.26
C ASN A 42 6.35 11.91 12.76
N ARG A 43 7.18 10.99 13.26
CA ARG A 43 8.58 10.80 12.82
C ARG A 43 9.13 9.42 13.18
N GLY A 44 10.34 9.11 12.72
CA GLY A 44 11.11 7.94 13.15
C GLY A 44 10.35 6.61 12.93
N ILE A 45 10.47 5.69 13.90
CA ILE A 45 9.89 4.35 13.80
C ILE A 45 8.36 4.39 13.73
N GLY A 46 7.70 5.27 14.50
CA GLY A 46 6.24 5.39 14.46
C GLY A 46 5.72 5.75 13.07
N LEU A 47 6.36 6.72 12.42
CA LEU A 47 6.02 7.08 11.03
C LEU A 47 6.32 5.95 10.04
N GLY A 48 7.44 5.25 10.23
CA GLY A 48 7.78 4.07 9.44
C GLY A 48 6.73 2.97 9.56
N LEU A 49 6.27 2.67 10.78
CA LEU A 49 5.22 1.69 11.03
C LEU A 49 3.90 2.09 10.37
N ALA A 50 3.48 3.36 10.48
CA ALA A 50 2.27 3.85 9.81
C ALA A 50 2.34 3.62 8.30
N LYS A 51 3.48 3.97 7.67
CA LYS A 51 3.70 3.71 6.23
C LYS A 51 3.65 2.22 5.88
N GLN A 52 4.24 1.36 6.71
CA GLN A 52 4.23 -0.09 6.49
C GLN A 52 2.81 -0.67 6.60
N PHE A 53 2.00 -0.22 7.56
CA PHE A 53 0.61 -0.65 7.66
C PHE A 53 -0.22 -0.24 6.44
N LEU A 54 -0.04 0.99 5.97
CA LEU A 54 -0.75 1.53 4.80
C LEU A 54 -0.29 0.91 3.48
N GLY A 55 0.95 0.43 3.40
CA GLY A 55 1.53 -0.19 2.20
C GLY A 55 1.30 -1.70 2.05
N LYS A 56 0.59 -2.34 3.00
CA LYS A 56 0.27 -3.78 2.92
C LYS A 56 -0.69 -4.08 1.78
N SER A 57 -0.63 -5.30 1.23
CA SER A 57 -1.58 -5.80 0.22
C SER A 57 -3.02 -5.85 0.73
N ASN A 58 -3.20 -6.13 2.02
CA ASN A 58 -4.45 -5.98 2.75
C ASN A 58 -4.22 -5.03 3.93
N PRO A 59 -4.32 -3.71 3.73
CA PRO A 59 -4.06 -2.73 4.78
C PRO A 59 -5.18 -2.77 5.85
N PRO A 60 -4.91 -2.29 7.07
CA PRO A 60 -5.97 -2.10 8.06
C PRO A 60 -7.06 -1.15 7.53
N GLU A 61 -8.30 -1.39 7.94
CA GLU A 61 -9.44 -0.50 7.70
C GLU A 61 -9.18 0.89 8.28
N TRP A 62 -8.51 0.95 9.45
CA TRP A 62 -8.14 2.20 10.11
C TRP A 62 -6.73 2.18 10.66
N VAL A 63 -5.98 3.24 10.42
CA VAL A 63 -4.70 3.52 11.07
C VAL A 63 -4.83 4.86 11.80
N PHE A 64 -4.79 4.82 13.12
CA PHE A 64 -4.76 6.02 13.96
C PHE A 64 -3.30 6.36 14.26
N ALA A 65 -2.83 7.46 13.70
CA ALA A 65 -1.46 7.94 13.91
C ALA A 65 -1.48 9.11 14.88
N THR A 66 -0.86 8.93 16.04
CA THR A 66 -0.87 9.98 17.06
C THR A 66 0.35 10.87 16.99
N CYS A 67 0.16 12.14 17.33
CA CYS A 67 1.24 13.09 17.52
C CYS A 67 0.85 14.20 18.50
N ARG A 68 1.84 14.78 19.19
CA ARG A 68 1.61 15.85 20.18
C ARG A 68 1.19 17.18 19.56
N ASP A 69 1.62 17.43 18.33
CA ASP A 69 1.37 18.67 17.61
C ASP A 69 1.10 18.35 16.14
N PRO A 70 -0.16 18.10 15.75
CA PRO A 70 -0.53 17.76 14.39
C PRO A 70 -0.36 18.93 13.43
N GLU A 71 -0.40 20.18 13.92
CA GLU A 71 -0.23 21.35 13.08
C GLU A 71 1.23 21.78 12.89
N GLY A 72 2.09 21.43 13.84
CA GLY A 72 3.51 21.73 13.79
C GLY A 72 4.27 21.17 12.59
N ALA A 73 5.40 21.81 12.29
CA ALA A 73 6.26 21.46 11.15
C ALA A 73 6.72 19.99 11.15
N ARG A 74 6.86 19.38 12.33
CA ARG A 74 7.28 17.97 12.48
C ARG A 74 6.20 16.97 12.08
N ALA A 75 4.95 17.39 11.88
CA ALA A 75 3.86 16.52 11.44
C ALA A 75 3.58 16.64 9.93
N GLN A 76 4.32 17.49 9.20
CA GLN A 76 4.06 17.75 7.78
C GLN A 76 4.08 16.48 6.91
N GLU A 77 5.02 15.56 7.20
CA GLU A 77 5.10 14.29 6.49
C GLU A 77 3.91 13.38 6.81
N LEU A 78 3.47 13.35 8.07
CA LEU A 78 2.29 12.59 8.48
C LEU A 78 1.00 13.17 7.86
N LYS A 79 0.87 14.50 7.80
CA LYS A 79 -0.23 15.19 7.11
C LYS A 79 -0.26 14.85 5.62
N THR A 80 0.89 14.87 4.96
CA THR A 80 1.04 14.47 3.55
C THR A 80 0.69 12.99 3.33
N LEU A 81 1.00 12.13 4.30
CA LEU A 81 0.60 10.72 4.25
C LEU A 81 -0.92 10.58 4.39
N ALA A 82 -1.53 11.29 5.35
CA ALA A 82 -2.99 11.26 5.57
C ALA A 82 -3.77 11.77 4.35
N SER A 83 -3.26 12.78 3.63
CA SER A 83 -3.92 13.28 2.41
C SER A 83 -3.94 12.26 1.27
N ARG A 84 -3.11 11.22 1.31
CA ARG A 84 -3.02 10.15 0.29
C ARG A 84 -3.75 8.87 0.74
N HIS A 85 -4.02 8.73 2.03
CA HIS A 85 -4.57 7.53 2.64
C HIS A 85 -5.80 7.88 3.48
N PRO A 86 -7.03 7.75 2.94
CA PRO A 86 -8.25 8.13 3.65
C PRO A 86 -8.50 7.27 4.91
N ASN A 87 -7.86 6.11 5.02
CA ASN A 87 -7.90 5.25 6.20
C ASN A 87 -6.87 5.63 7.29
N LEU A 88 -6.06 6.68 7.08
CA LEU A 88 -5.15 7.22 8.10
C LEU A 88 -5.79 8.42 8.80
N VAL A 89 -6.03 8.29 10.10
CA VAL A 89 -6.58 9.35 10.95
C VAL A 89 -5.49 9.87 11.88
N ILE A 90 -5.24 11.17 11.84
CA ILE A 90 -4.30 11.83 12.76
C ILE A 90 -5.04 12.17 14.06
N VAL A 91 -4.49 11.75 15.19
CA VAL A 91 -5.07 12.00 16.52
C VAL A 91 -4.08 12.81 17.36
N ALA A 92 -4.52 13.94 17.91
CA ALA A 92 -3.71 14.72 18.84
C ALA A 92 -3.59 13.99 20.19
N LEU A 93 -2.39 13.99 20.77
CA LEU A 93 -2.09 13.46 22.10
C LEU A 93 -1.64 14.57 23.05
#